data_AF-A0A7W0A4X9-F1
#
_entry.id   AF-A0A7W0A4X9-F1
#
_cell.length_a   1.000
_cell.length_b   1.000
_cell.length_c   1.000
_cell.angle_alpha   90.00
_cell.angle_beta   90.00
_cell.angle_gamma   90.00
#
_symmetry.space_group_name_H-M   'P 1'
#
loop_
_entity.id
_entity.type
_entity.pdbx_description
1 polymer ?
#
loop_
_entity_poly.entity_id
_entity_poly.type
_entity_poly.pdbx_seq_one_letter_code
_entity_poly.pdbx_strand_id
1 'polypeptide(L)' 'MRRCVEEAAGALDLADIVPVADSAEQSTDTTMWMPLTLEAGTYAGPCFIPDPETGLPHAAMGMYIVFTVE' A
#
# COMPACT_ATOMS: atom_id res chain seq x y z
N MET A 1 27.19 -21.32 8.89
CA MET A 1 26.80 -19.90 8.69
C MET A 1 26.29 -19.72 7.26
N ARG A 2 25.08 -20.20 6.94
CA ARG A 2 24.46 -19.99 5.62
C ARG A 2 23.55 -18.77 5.70
N ARG A 3 24.04 -17.69 5.09
CA ARG A 3 23.34 -16.65 4.32
C ARG A 3 21.95 -16.24 4.82
N CYS A 4 21.91 -15.04 5.43
CA CYS A 4 20.71 -14.22 5.44
C CYS A 4 20.17 -14.20 4.01
N VAL A 5 18.96 -14.69 3.85
CA VAL A 5 18.22 -14.63 2.61
C VAL A 5 18.03 -13.14 2.33
N GLU A 6 18.88 -12.60 1.47
CA GLU A 6 18.62 -11.40 0.68
C GLU A 6 17.46 -11.74 -0.25
N GLU A 7 16.24 -11.82 0.28
CA GLU A 7 15.05 -11.58 -0.54
C GLU A 7 14.97 -10.06 -0.65
N ALA A 8 15.74 -9.51 -1.58
CA ALA A 8 15.30 -8.29 -2.22
C ALA A 8 13.90 -8.62 -2.73
N ALA A 9 12.86 -8.07 -2.08
CA ALA A 9 11.49 -8.23 -2.54
C ALA A 9 11.52 -7.98 -4.05
N GLY A 10 11.34 -9.04 -4.84
CA GLY A 10 11.13 -8.88 -6.27
C GLY A 10 9.99 -7.88 -6.40
N ALA A 11 10.12 -6.93 -7.32
CA ALA A 11 9.04 -5.97 -7.55
C ALA A 11 7.73 -6.75 -7.70
N LEU A 12 6.81 -6.55 -6.77
CA LEU A 12 5.50 -7.21 -6.81
C LEU A 12 4.82 -6.78 -8.12
N ASP A 13 4.30 -7.73 -8.89
CA ASP A 13 3.40 -7.36 -9.97
C ASP A 13 2.09 -6.85 -9.33
N LEU A 14 1.44 -5.86 -9.94
CA LEU A 14 0.10 -5.46 -9.48
C LEU A 14 -0.89 -6.64 -9.51
N ALA A 15 -0.67 -7.62 -10.40
CA ALA A 15 -1.41 -8.88 -10.43
C ALA A 15 -1.20 -9.76 -9.18
N ASP A 16 -0.10 -9.57 -8.45
CA ASP A 16 0.16 -10.26 -7.19
C ASP A 16 -0.51 -9.57 -5.99
N ILE A 17 -1.05 -8.35 -6.19
CA ILE A 17 -1.74 -7.58 -5.16
C ILE A 17 -3.23 -7.94 -5.16
N VAL A 18 -3.70 -8.48 -4.04
CA VAL A 18 -5.13 -8.72 -3.82
C VAL A 18 -5.73 -7.49 -3.11
N PRO A 19 -6.68 -6.75 -3.73
CA PRO A 19 -7.37 -5.67 -3.05
C PRO A 19 -8.25 -6.22 -1.93
N VAL A 20 -8.01 -5.77 -0.70
CA VAL A 20 -8.81 -6.18 0.49
C VAL A 20 -9.69 -5.06 1.03
N ALA A 21 -9.35 -3.81 0.75
CA ALA A 21 -10.06 -2.62 1.17
C ALA A 21 -9.69 -1.44 0.25
N ASP A 22 -10.56 -0.44 0.21
CA ASP A 22 -10.31 0.83 -0.45
C ASP A 22 -10.80 1.97 0.46
N SER A 23 -10.01 3.04 0.56
CA SER A 23 -10.41 4.26 1.26
C SER A 23 -10.96 5.25 0.25
N ALA A 24 -12.15 5.79 0.50
CA ALA A 24 -12.68 6.87 -0.31
C ALA A 24 -11.71 8.06 -0.38
N GLU A 25 -11.70 8.77 -1.51
CA GLU A 25 -10.86 9.94 -1.72
C GLU A 25 -11.21 11.04 -0.71
N GLN A 26 -10.16 11.67 -0.21
CA GLN A 26 -10.26 12.66 0.86
C GLN A 26 -9.51 13.92 0.48
N SER A 27 -10.19 15.06 0.63
CA SER A 27 -9.55 16.38 0.58
C SER A 27 -8.66 16.59 1.80
N THR A 28 -7.75 17.55 1.72
CA THR A 28 -6.93 17.99 2.85
C THR A 28 -7.79 18.29 4.09
N ASP A 29 -7.24 17.99 5.27
CA ASP A 29 -7.87 18.19 6.59
C ASP A 29 -9.16 17.40 6.86
N THR A 30 -9.43 16.35 6.07
CA THR A 30 -10.51 15.40 6.35
C THR A 30 -9.98 14.12 7.01
N THR A 31 -10.87 13.38 7.65
CA THR A 31 -10.53 12.10 8.29
C THR A 31 -11.68 11.12 8.14
N MET A 32 -11.35 9.87 7.81
CA MET A 32 -12.27 8.75 7.75
C MET A 32 -11.72 7.60 8.60
N TRP A 33 -12.64 6.79 9.11
CA TRP A 33 -12.32 5.55 9.81
C TRP A 33 -12.98 4.38 9.08
N MET A 34 -12.25 3.28 8.94
CA MET A 34 -12.75 2.06 8.30
C MET A 34 -12.59 0.88 9.26
N PRO A 35 -13.69 0.16 9.60
CA PRO A 35 -13.57 -1.12 10.26
C PRO A 35 -13.11 -2.16 9.24
N LEU A 36 -11.95 -2.77 9.47
CA LEU A 36 -11.40 -3.84 8.64
C LEU A 36 -11.26 -5.12 9.47
N THR A 37 -11.59 -6.25 8.88
CA THR A 37 -11.25 -7.57 9.40
C THR A 37 -10.16 -8.15 8.49
N LEU A 38 -8.96 -8.29 9.04
CA LEU A 38 -7.78 -8.75 8.32
C LEU A 38 -7.26 -10.01 9.01
N GLU A 39 -6.85 -10.98 8.20
CA GLU A 39 -6.11 -12.15 8.68
C GLU A 39 -4.66 -11.75 9.01
N ALA A 40 -3.92 -12.60 9.73
CA ALA A 40 -2.50 -12.37 9.97
C ALA A 40 -1.72 -12.32 8.65
N GLY A 41 -0.87 -11.30 8.46
CA GLY A 41 -0.17 -11.07 7.20
C GLY A 41 0.46 -9.68 7.06
N THR A 42 1.13 -9.46 5.91
CA THR A 42 1.70 -8.15 5.54
C THR A 42 0.80 -7.46 4.53
N TYR A 43 0.45 -6.21 4.81
CA TYR A 43 -0.43 -5.39 4.00
C TYR A 43 0.26 -4.11 3.57
N ALA A 44 -0.13 -3.61 2.40
CA ALA A 44 0.27 -2.31 1.89
C ALA A 44 -0.99 -1.44 1.68
N GLY A 45 -0.88 -0.15 2.03
CA GLY A 45 -1.87 0.87 1.72
C GLY A 45 -1.28 1.92 0.78
N PRO A 46 -1.25 1.67 -0.53
CA PRO A 46 -0.80 2.65 -1.54
C PRO A 46 -1.91 3.66 -1.88
N CYS A 47 -1.53 4.90 -2.18
CA CYS A 47 -2.44 5.89 -2.77
C CYS A 47 -2.29 5.92 -4.30
N PHE A 48 -3.36 5.57 -5.02
CA PHE A 48 -3.36 5.55 -6.50
C PHE A 48 -3.90 6.84 -7.14
N ILE A 49 -4.16 7.88 -6.35
CA ILE A 49 -4.56 9.17 -6.89
C ILE A 49 -3.41 9.74 -7.73
N PRO A 50 -3.66 10.10 -8.99
CA PRO A 50 -2.64 10.68 -9.85
C PRO A 50 -2.38 12.13 -9.44
N ASP A 51 -1.10 12.50 -9.41
CA ASP A 51 -0.68 13.89 -9.34
C ASP A 51 -1.19 14.65 -10.58
N PRO A 52 -1.84 15.82 -10.43
CA PRO A 52 -2.45 16.52 -11.54
C PRO A 52 -1.45 17.07 -12.57
N GLU A 53 -0.18 17.25 -12.21
CA GLU A 53 0.84 17.78 -13.11
C GLU A 53 1.54 16.68 -13.92
N THR A 54 1.87 15.56 -13.27
CA THR A 54 2.71 14.49 -13.82
C THR A 54 1.92 13.23 -14.19
N GLY A 55 0.73 13.05 -13.63
CA GLY A 55 -0.07 11.83 -13.76
C GLY A 55 0.49 10.63 -12.98
N LEU A 56 1.58 10.80 -12.22
CA LEU A 56 2.14 9.72 -11.40
C LEU A 56 1.20 9.41 -10.24
N PRO A 57 0.95 8.12 -9.92
CA PRO A 57 0.21 7.79 -8.70
C PRO A 57 1.02 8.23 -7.48
N HIS A 58 0.37 8.80 -6.46
CA HIS A 58 1.05 9.27 -5.26
C HIS A 58 1.88 8.18 -4.55
N ALA A 59 1.52 6.90 -4.70
CA ALA A 59 2.34 5.77 -4.24
C ALA A 59 3.75 5.77 -4.88
N ALA A 60 3.87 6.06 -6.18
CA ALA A 60 5.16 6.20 -6.86
C ALA A 60 5.93 7.47 -6.43
N MET A 61 5.22 8.42 -5.79
CA MET A 61 5.79 9.61 -5.17
C MET A 61 6.09 9.42 -3.67
N GLY A 62 5.85 8.23 -3.12
CA GLY A 62 6.16 7.87 -1.72
C GLY A 62 4.98 7.83 -0.76
N MET A 63 3.74 8.05 -1.23
CA MET A 63 2.54 7.99 -0.40
C MET A 63 2.01 6.55 -0.30
N TYR A 64 2.62 5.77 0.59
CA TYR A 64 2.16 4.43 0.93
C TYR A 64 2.46 4.11 2.39
N ILE A 65 1.74 3.12 2.93
CA ILE A 65 2.06 2.49 4.21
C ILE A 65 2.29 0.99 4.00
N VAL A 66 3.13 0.39 4.84
CA VAL A 66 3.27 -1.08 4.95
C VAL A 66 3.15 -1.43 6.43
N PHE A 67 2.31 -2.42 6.74
CA PHE A 67 2.08 -2.85 8.12
C PHE A 67 1.80 -4.34 8.19
N THR A 68 1.95 -4.90 9.39
CA THR A 68 1.74 -6.32 9.68
C THR A 68 0.59 -6.48 10.66
N VAL A 69 -0.24 -7.48 10.41
CA VAL A 69 -1.27 -7.99 11.34
C VAL A 69 -0.78 -9.34 11.85
N GLU A 70 -0.85 -9.56 13.16
CA GLU A 70 -0.40 -10.79 13.84
C GLU A 70 -1.58 -11.61 14.39
#